data_AF-A0A813YSN9-F1
#
_entry.id   AF-A0A813YSN9-F1
#
_cell.length_a   1.000
_cell.length_b   1.000
_cell.length_c   1.000
_cell.angle_alpha   90.00
_cell.angle_beta   90.00
_cell.angle_gamma   90.00
#
_symmetry.space_group_name_H-M   'P 1'
#
loop_
_entity.id
_entity.type
_entity.pdbx_description
1 polymer ?
#
loop_
_entity_poly.entity_id
_entity_poly.type
_entity_poly.pdbx_seq_one_letter_code
_entity_poly.pdbx_strand_id
1 'polypeptide(L)'
;MPSSVTDIEGGWKIVDYPKHPECINFQINIKGYGFDPNMFKIYIHLINDLSCVLQHNAKDHLWKISNFFSTKLTGPQEQMNKENDLKNFMSSVQKLAVHNEKELIMKTNSHEQIRLERLP
;
A
#
# COMPACT_ATOMS: atom_id res chain seq x y z
N MET A 1 19.54 7.42 9.27
CA MET A 1 19.85 6.00 9.03
C MET A 1 18.83 5.48 8.02
N PRO A 2 19.21 4.67 7.02
CA PRO A 2 18.21 4.01 6.17
C PRO A 2 17.37 3.08 7.06
N SER A 3 16.06 3.32 7.09
CA SER A 3 15.07 2.49 7.77
C SER A 3 15.16 1.06 7.23
N SER A 4 15.08 0.08 8.14
CA SER A 4 15.09 -1.33 7.78
C SER A 4 13.87 -1.64 6.93
N VAL A 5 14.00 -2.59 5.99
CA VAL A 5 12.89 -3.06 5.14
C VAL A 5 11.72 -3.57 6.01
N THR A 6 12.00 -4.04 7.23
CA THR A 6 11.01 -4.49 8.23
C THR A 6 10.14 -3.38 8.80
N ASP A 7 10.55 -2.11 8.70
CA ASP A 7 9.86 -0.99 9.37
C ASP A 7 8.50 -0.65 8.72
N ILE A 8 8.21 -1.25 7.56
CA ILE A 8 6.92 -1.10 6.87
C ILE A 8 5.84 -2.05 7.42
N GLU A 9 6.19 -3.10 8.16
CA GLU A 9 5.21 -4.08 8.63
C GLU A 9 4.30 -3.47 9.67
N GLY A 10 2.98 -3.53 9.50
CA GLY A 10 1.98 -3.07 10.46
C GLY A 10 0.70 -2.57 9.80
N GLY A 11 -0.19 -2.02 10.62
CA GLY A 11 -1.39 -1.33 10.15
C GLY A 11 -1.08 0.13 9.81
N TRP A 12 -1.58 0.59 8.68
CA TRP A 12 -1.41 1.95 8.17
C TRP A 12 -2.74 2.52 7.74
N LYS A 13 -2.93 3.82 7.87
CA LYS A 13 -4.13 4.54 7.46
C LYS A 13 -3.75 5.66 6.50
N ILE A 14 -4.40 5.75 5.36
CA ILE A 14 -4.19 6.85 4.42
C ILE A 14 -4.68 8.16 5.06
N VAL A 15 -3.80 9.16 5.12
CA VAL A 15 -4.09 10.49 5.69
C VAL A 15 -3.90 11.63 4.71
N ASP A 16 -3.20 11.40 3.60
CA ASP A 16 -3.09 12.34 2.50
C ASP A 16 -3.07 11.60 1.17
N TYR A 17 -4.01 11.95 0.30
CA TYR A 17 -4.10 11.45 -1.07
C TYR A 17 -4.75 12.52 -1.98
N PRO A 18 -3.96 13.48 -2.50
CA PRO A 18 -4.49 14.67 -3.19
C PRO A 18 -5.36 14.40 -4.42
N LYS A 19 -5.07 13.34 -5.18
CA LYS A 19 -5.86 12.98 -6.37
C LYS A 19 -7.19 12.30 -6.04
N HIS A 20 -7.24 11.61 -4.91
CA HIS A 20 -8.37 10.78 -4.49
C HIS A 20 -8.63 10.97 -2.98
N PRO A 21 -9.08 12.17 -2.55
CA PRO A 21 -9.37 12.46 -1.14
C PRO A 21 -10.43 11.52 -0.53
N GLU A 22 -11.27 10.91 -1.36
CA GLU A 22 -12.26 9.90 -0.99
C GLU A 22 -11.66 8.58 -0.48
N CYS A 23 -10.37 8.33 -0.72
CA CYS A 23 -9.62 7.19 -0.19
C CYS A 23 -8.97 7.46 1.17
N ILE A 24 -9.07 8.69 1.71
CA ILE A 24 -8.58 9.01 3.06
C ILE A 24 -9.32 8.12 4.08
N ASN A 25 -8.59 7.68 5.10
CA ASN A 25 -8.98 6.70 6.13
C ASN A 25 -9.01 5.23 5.69
N PHE A 26 -8.72 4.92 4.43
CA PHE A 26 -8.54 3.52 4.05
C PHE A 26 -7.34 2.92 4.79
N GLN A 27 -7.53 1.69 5.26
CA GLN A 27 -6.53 0.99 6.07
C GLN A 27 -5.81 -0.06 5.23
N ILE A 28 -4.48 -0.06 5.33
CA ILE A 28 -3.59 -0.98 4.66
C ILE A 28 -2.81 -1.74 5.74
N ASN A 29 -2.88 -3.06 5.72
CA ASN A 29 -2.09 -3.90 6.60
C ASN A 29 -0.96 -4.56 5.82
N ILE A 30 0.27 -4.39 6.27
CA ILE A 30 1.47 -4.96 5.65
C ILE A 30 2.08 -5.96 6.64
N LYS A 31 2.35 -7.18 6.19
CA LYS A 31 3.02 -8.21 7.00
C LYS A 31 4.11 -8.90 6.21
N GLY A 32 5.18 -9.36 6.86
CA GLY A 32 6.15 -10.24 6.23
C GLY A 32 5.49 -11.45 5.54
N TYR A 33 6.02 -11.87 4.39
CA TYR A 33 5.44 -12.94 3.58
C TYR A 33 6.44 -14.06 3.31
N GLY A 34 6.19 -15.22 3.93
CA GLY A 34 7.07 -16.38 3.82
C GLY A 34 8.37 -16.18 4.61
N PHE A 35 9.47 -16.74 4.08
CA PHE A 35 10.81 -16.63 4.68
C PHE A 35 11.69 -15.57 4.01
N ASP A 36 11.19 -14.85 2.99
CA ASP A 36 11.94 -13.83 2.29
C ASP A 36 11.78 -12.46 2.98
N PRO A 37 12.85 -11.86 3.54
CA PRO A 37 12.79 -10.58 4.24
C PRO A 37 12.47 -9.38 3.33
N ASN A 38 12.44 -9.59 2.01
CA ASN A 38 12.07 -8.57 1.03
C ASN A 38 10.65 -8.74 0.49
N MET A 39 9.90 -9.74 0.97
CA MET A 39 8.52 -9.98 0.54
C MET A 39 7.54 -9.71 1.66
N PHE A 40 6.51 -8.96 1.33
CA PHE A 40 5.44 -8.57 2.24
C PHE A 40 4.10 -8.86 1.58
N LYS A 41 3.10 -9.18 2.38
CA LYS A 41 1.73 -9.30 1.95
C LYS A 41 0.95 -8.09 2.43
N ILE A 42 0.27 -7.45 1.49
CA ILE A 42 -0.61 -6.32 1.74
C ILE A 42 -2.05 -6.85 1.80
N TYR A 43 -2.80 -6.36 2.78
CA TYR A 43 -4.23 -6.58 2.94
C TYR A 43 -4.94 -5.24 3.06
N ILE A 44 -6.05 -5.08 2.34
CA ILE A 44 -6.87 -3.87 2.37
C ILE A 44 -8.33 -4.32 2.44
N HIS A 45 -9.03 -3.90 3.48
CA HIS A 45 -10.45 -4.21 3.66
C HIS A 45 -11.29 -3.03 3.17
N LEU A 46 -12.01 -3.23 2.07
CA LEU A 46 -12.98 -2.27 1.49
C LEU A 46 -14.34 -2.96 1.35
N ILE A 47 -15.08 -2.74 0.26
CA ILE A 47 -16.16 -3.67 -0.12
C ILE A 47 -15.54 -5.03 -0.40
N ASN A 48 -14.54 -5.07 -1.29
CA ASN A 48 -13.79 -6.28 -1.54
C ASN A 48 -12.54 -6.30 -0.67
N ASP A 49 -12.24 -7.49 -0.17
CA ASP A 49 -10.95 -7.73 0.47
C ASP A 49 -9.91 -7.84 -0.63
N LEU A 50 -8.94 -6.94 -0.58
CA LEU A 50 -7.82 -6.92 -1.50
C LEU A 50 -6.60 -7.52 -0.81
N SER A 51 -5.87 -8.35 -1.56
CA SER A 51 -4.53 -8.75 -1.16
C SER A 51 -3.56 -8.79 -2.34
N CYS A 52 -2.31 -8.43 -2.08
CA CYS A 52 -1.24 -8.51 -3.05
C CYS A 52 0.10 -8.73 -2.33
N VAL A 53 1.13 -9.07 -3.11
CA VAL A 53 2.50 -9.19 -2.63
C VAL A 53 3.28 -7.95 -3.01
N LEU A 54 3.96 -7.38 -2.04
CA LEU A 54 4.92 -6.29 -2.19
C LEU A 54 6.32 -6.88 -2.08
N GLN A 55 7.17 -6.65 -3.07
CA GLN A 55 8.53 -7.16 -3.11
C GLN A 55 9.52 -6.00 -3.24
N HIS A 56 10.54 -5.99 -2.39
CA HIS A 56 11.67 -5.07 -2.46
C HIS A 56 12.80 -5.67 -3.30
N ASN A 57 13.28 -4.92 -4.30
CA ASN A 57 14.49 -5.25 -5.03
C ASN A 57 15.66 -4.47 -4.41
N ALA A 58 16.48 -5.17 -3.62
CA ALA A 58 17.62 -4.58 -2.91
C ALA A 58 18.71 -4.01 -3.83
N LYS A 59 18.79 -4.41 -5.10
CA LYS A 59 19.81 -3.90 -6.04
C LYS A 59 19.49 -2.47 -6.49
N ASP A 60 18.22 -2.22 -6.78
CA ASP A 60 17.78 -0.95 -7.38
C ASP A 60 17.02 -0.07 -6.36
N HIS A 61 16.82 -0.57 -5.13
CA HIS A 61 16.02 0.04 -4.07
C HIS A 61 14.60 0.40 -4.54
N LEU A 62 14.04 -0.44 -5.40
CA LEU A 62 12.69 -0.30 -5.95
C LEU A 62 11.76 -1.35 -5.38
N TRP A 63 10.49 -0.99 -5.32
CA TRP A 63 9.41 -1.86 -4.86
C TRP A 63 8.55 -2.26 -6.05
N LYS A 64 8.02 -3.48 -5.98
CA LYS A 64 7.10 -4.03 -6.98
C LYS A 64 5.89 -4.63 -6.28
N ILE A 65 4.70 -4.25 -6.73
CA ILE A 65 3.44 -4.85 -6.28
C ILE A 65 2.97 -5.88 -7.32
N SER A 66 2.59 -7.06 -6.86
CA SER A 66 2.00 -8.10 -7.70
C SER A 66 0.56 -7.75 -8.09
N ASN A 67 -0.02 -8.53 -8.99
CA ASN A 67 -1.45 -8.45 -9.24
C ASN A 67 -2.26 -8.63 -7.94
N PHE A 68 -3.36 -7.89 -7.86
CA PHE A 68 -4.30 -7.97 -6.75
C PHE A 68 -5.18 -9.21 -6.88
N PHE A 69 -5.33 -9.92 -5.77
CA PHE A 69 -6.45 -10.81 -5.53
C PHE A 69 -7.53 -10.02 -4.82
N SER A 70 -8.76 -10.08 -5.33
CA SER A 70 -9.92 -9.47 -4.69
C SER A 70 -11.02 -10.49 -4.49
N THR A 71 -11.82 -10.31 -3.43
CA THR A 71 -13.16 -10.90 -3.42
C THR A 71 -14.01 -10.33 -4.56
N LYS A 72 -15.15 -10.97 -4.84
CA LYS A 72 -16.06 -10.60 -5.94
C LYS A 72 -17.44 -10.23 -5.40
N LEU A 73 -17.46 -9.28 -4.48
CA LEU A 73 -18.67 -8.66 -3.98
C LEU A 73 -19.07 -7.51 -4.90
N THR A 74 -20.37 -7.40 -5.16
CA THR A 74 -20.97 -6.26 -5.85
C THR A 74 -21.38 -5.19 -4.84
N GLY A 75 -21.27 -3.93 -5.23
CA GLY A 75 -21.70 -2.82 -4.39
C GLY A 75 -21.86 -1.53 -5.18
N PRO A 76 -22.07 -0.40 -4.49
CA PRO A 76 -22.25 0.89 -5.15
C PRO A 76 -21.09 1.21 -6.09
N GLN A 77 -21.39 1.67 -7.30
CA GLN A 77 -20.39 2.01 -8.32
C GLN A 77 -19.32 2.97 -7.80
N GLU A 78 -19.72 3.94 -6.98
CA GLU A 78 -18.81 4.90 -6.36
C GLU A 78 -17.74 4.21 -5.51
N GLN A 79 -18.11 3.20 -4.72
CA GLN A 79 -17.17 2.47 -3.88
C GLN A 79 -16.27 1.53 -4.71
N MET A 80 -16.81 0.92 -5.77
CA MET A 80 -16.01 0.12 -6.71
C MET A 80 -14.97 0.99 -7.45
N ASN A 81 -15.32 2.23 -7.79
CA ASN A 81 -14.39 3.18 -8.40
C ASN A 81 -13.23 3.51 -7.44
N LYS A 82 -13.54 3.82 -6.16
CA LYS A 82 -12.51 4.07 -5.12
C LYS A 82 -11.55 2.89 -4.96
N GLU A 83 -12.08 1.67 -5.00
CA GLU A 83 -11.28 0.45 -4.93
C GLU A 83 -10.32 0.34 -6.13
N ASN A 84 -10.82 0.63 -7.34
CA ASN A 84 -10.02 0.62 -8.56
C ASN A 84 -8.95 1.72 -8.57
N ASP A 85 -9.27 2.93 -8.11
CA ASP A 85 -8.32 4.03 -8.02
C ASP A 85 -7.16 3.71 -7.08
N LEU A 86 -7.46 3.10 -5.92
CA LEU A 86 -6.43 2.61 -5.01
C LEU A 86 -5.60 1.48 -5.64
N LYS A 87 -6.22 0.50 -6.30
CA LYS A 87 -5.50 -0.59 -7.00
C LYS A 87 -4.54 -0.06 -8.06
N ASN A 88 -4.98 0.93 -8.83
CA ASN A 88 -4.18 1.55 -9.90
C ASN A 88 -2.97 2.28 -9.33
N PHE A 89 -3.17 3.04 -8.25
CA PHE A 89 -2.08 3.70 -7.53
C PHE A 89 -1.07 2.67 -7.01
N MET A 90 -1.55 1.68 -6.24
CA MET A 90 -0.69 0.68 -5.61
C MET A 90 0.11 -0.11 -6.64
N SER A 91 -0.51 -0.51 -7.76
CA SER A 91 0.18 -1.22 -8.85
C SER A 91 1.33 -0.41 -9.47
N SER A 92 1.32 0.92 -9.30
CA SER A 92 2.31 1.84 -9.85
C SER A 92 3.37 2.28 -8.83
N VAL A 93 3.26 1.84 -7.58
CA VAL A 93 4.20 2.19 -6.50
C VAL A 93 5.59 1.60 -6.79
N GLN A 94 6.61 2.44 -6.67
CA GLN A 94 8.01 2.07 -6.86
C GLN A 94 8.91 2.43 -5.68
N LYS A 95 8.54 3.42 -4.87
CA LYS A 95 9.33 3.89 -3.73
C LYS A 95 8.48 3.93 -2.48
N LEU A 96 9.01 3.38 -1.40
CA LEU A 96 8.45 3.48 -0.05
C LEU A 96 9.50 4.14 0.85
N ALA A 97 9.05 5.02 1.73
CA ALA A 97 9.89 5.62 2.77
C ALA A 97 9.13 5.62 4.10
N VAL A 98 9.76 5.11 5.14
CA VAL A 98 9.23 5.15 6.52
C VAL A 98 9.95 6.25 7.27
N HIS A 99 9.18 7.12 7.93
CA HIS A 99 9.69 8.18 8.77
C HIS A 99 9.28 7.93 10.22
N ASN A 100 10.28 7.78 11.09
CA ASN A 100 10.12 7.61 12.55
C ASN A 100 9.11 6.51 12.95
N GLU A 101 8.99 5.44 12.15
CA GLU A 101 8.05 4.31 12.34
C GLU A 101 6.55 4.68 12.36
N LYS A 102 6.23 5.97 12.19
CA LYS A 102 4.87 6.53 12.33
C LYS A 102 4.26 6.95 11.02
N GLU A 103 5.10 7.25 10.03
CA GLU A 103 4.65 7.70 8.72
C GLU A 103 5.26 6.85 7.63
N LEU A 104 4.42 6.45 6.67
CA LEU A 104 4.82 5.74 5.47
C LEU A 104 4.43 6.59 4.26
N ILE A 105 5.38 6.85 3.38
CA ILE A 105 5.15 7.55 2.12
C ILE A 105 5.33 6.54 1.00
N MET A 106 4.30 6.35 0.19
CA MET A 106 4.38 5.56 -1.04
C MET A 106 4.39 6.50 -2.24
N LYS A 107 5.30 6.26 -3.19
CA LYS A 107 5.41 7.06 -4.42
C LYS A 107 5.40 6.19 -5.66
N THR A 108 4.72 6.65 -6.69
CA THR A 108 4.67 6.01 -8.01
C THR A 108 5.80 6.52 -8.90
N ASN A 109 5.96 5.87 -10.06
CA ASN A 109 6.83 6.36 -11.14
C ASN A 109 6.36 7.70 -11.76
N SER A 110 5.08 8.05 -11.61
CA SER A 110 4.46 9.26 -12.16
C SER A 110 4.53 10.46 -11.20
N HIS A 111 5.36 10.38 -10.15
CA HIS A 111 5.50 11.37 -9.09
C HIS A 111 4.25 11.57 -8.22
N GLU A 112 3.28 10.67 -8.32
CA GLU A 112 2.14 10.63 -7.41
C GLU A 112 2.58 10.02 -6.08
N GLN A 113 1.99 10.50 -4.98
CA GLN A 113 2.30 10.00 -3.65
C GLN A 113 1.08 9.98 -2.74
N ILE A 114 1.10 9.05 -1.78
CA ILE A 114 0.19 9.05 -0.64
C ILE A 114 1.00 9.02 0.64
N ARG A 115 0.43 9.61 1.69
CA ARG A 115 0.96 9.58 3.05
C ARG A 115 0.05 8.72 3.91
N LEU A 116 0.66 7.80 4.65
CA LEU A 116 -0.03 6.95 5.59
C LEU A 116 0.53 7.15 7.00
N GLU A 117 -0.36 7.08 7.98
CA GLU A 117 0.00 7.09 9.39
C GLU A 117 -0.18 5.69 9.98
N ARG A 118 0.74 5.34 10.87
CA ARG A 118 0.75 4.07 11.59
C ARG A 118 -0.49 3.97 12.49
N LEU A 119 -1.16 2.84 12.43
CA LEU A 119 -2.23 2.49 13.38
C LEU A 119 -1.62 2.03 14.71
N PRO A 120 -2.27 2.35 15.85
CA PRO A 120 -1.81 1.96 17.18
C PRO A 120 -1.81 0.45 17.42
#